data_AF-A0A7C3N3T0-F1
#
_entry.id   AF-A0A7C3N3T0-F1
#
_cell.length_a   1.000
_cell.length_b   1.000
_cell.length_c   1.000
_cell.angle_alpha   90.00
_cell.angle_beta   90.00
_cell.angle_gamma   90.00
#
_symmetry.space_group_name_H-M   'P 1'
#
loop_
_entity.id
_entity.type
_entity.pdbx_description
1 polymer ?
#
loop_
_entity_poly.entity_id
_entity_poly.type
_entity_poly.pdbx_seq_one_letter_code
_entity_poly.pdbx_strand_id
1 'polypeptide(L)'
;MERTKVKQRHPLIVKRRDICGGRPTIAGTRIKVSQIVLEYEHLGWTPDEIVRAHPHLTLSQIHAALAYYYDHPEEINEEMRESEELVESLKGEYAKRPTAEAV
;
A
#
# COMPACT_ATOMS: atom_id res chain seq x y z
N MET A 1 21.84 3.93 26.41
CA MET A 1 20.73 3.12 25.86
C MET A 1 20.79 3.21 24.35
N GLU A 2 21.61 2.34 23.76
CA GLU A 2 21.91 2.33 22.33
C GLU A 2 20.81 1.54 21.64
N ARG A 3 19.96 2.22 20.85
CA ARG A 3 18.97 1.54 20.02
C ARG A 3 19.73 0.71 18.99
N THR A 4 19.72 -0.60 19.15
CA THR A 4 20.31 -1.56 18.20
C THR A 4 19.75 -1.27 16.81
N LYS A 5 20.59 -0.72 15.92
CA LYS A 5 20.27 -0.52 14.51
C LYS A 5 20.16 -1.88 13.84
N VAL A 6 18.96 -2.45 13.82
CA VAL A 6 18.63 -3.58 12.94
C VAL A 6 18.88 -3.09 11.51
N LYS A 7 19.79 -3.75 10.78
CA LYS A 7 19.97 -3.53 9.33
C LYS A 7 18.66 -3.93 8.65
N GLN A 8 17.76 -2.96 8.45
CA GLN A 8 16.53 -3.19 7.71
C GLN A 8 16.93 -3.52 6.27
N ARG A 9 16.52 -4.68 5.76
CA ARG A 9 16.71 -5.06 4.34
C ARG A 9 16.03 -4.06 3.40
N HIS A 10 15.03 -3.33 3.90
CA HIS A 10 14.28 -2.30 3.19
C HIS A 10 14.23 -1.00 4.02
N PRO A 11 15.24 -0.13 3.94
CA PRO A 11 15.28 1.10 4.74
C PRO A 11 14.20 2.12 4.37
N LEU A 12 13.62 1.99 3.17
CA LEU A 12 12.57 2.86 2.65
C LEU A 12 11.16 2.35 2.96
N ILE A 13 11.01 1.19 3.61
CA ILE A 13 9.71 0.64 3.98
C ILE A 13 9.60 0.63 5.50
N VAL A 14 8.49 1.19 5.99
CA VAL A 14 8.20 1.36 7.41
C VAL A 14 6.92 0.62 7.74
N LYS A 15 6.98 -0.21 8.79
CA LYS A 15 5.81 -0.79 9.44
C LYS A 15 5.61 -0.13 10.79
N ARG A 16 4.51 0.59 10.92
CA ARG A 16 4.18 1.36 12.11
C ARG A 16 2.74 1.10 12.48
N ARG A 17 2.47 0.57 13.68
CA ARG A 17 1.10 0.24 14.14
C ARG A 17 0.17 1.44 14.11
N ASP A 18 0.72 2.64 14.28
CA ASP A 18 0.03 3.92 14.22
C ASP A 18 -0.27 4.43 12.81
N ILE A 19 0.30 3.82 11.76
CA ILE A 19 0.14 4.23 10.36
C ILE A 19 -0.51 3.08 9.58
N CYS A 20 -1.63 3.35 8.92
CA CYS A 20 -2.32 2.39 8.05
C CYS A 20 -2.57 1.02 8.73
N GLY A 21 -2.80 0.99 10.04
CA GLY A 21 -3.07 -0.25 10.79
C GLY A 21 -1.87 -1.19 10.94
N GLY A 22 -0.63 -0.70 10.80
CA GLY A 22 0.57 -1.55 10.90
C GLY A 22 1.05 -2.13 9.58
N ARG A 23 0.34 -1.83 8.48
CA ARG A 23 0.68 -2.28 7.13
C ARG A 23 1.99 -1.68 6.64
N PRO A 24 2.74 -2.37 5.77
CA PRO A 24 3.98 -1.85 5.20
C PRO A 24 3.69 -0.61 4.34
N THR A 25 4.36 0.49 4.69
CA THR A 25 4.20 1.80 4.04
C THR A 25 5.54 2.35 3.59
N ILE A 26 5.54 3.16 2.53
CA ILE A 26 6.75 3.83 2.09
C ILE A 26 7.14 4.91 3.12
N ALA A 27 8.41 4.95 3.48
CA ALA A 27 8.96 5.89 4.44
C ALA A 27 8.69 7.33 4.01
N GLY A 28 8.15 8.13 4.94
CA GLY A 28 7.81 9.53 4.70
C GLY A 28 6.47 9.76 4.01
N THR A 29 5.73 8.70 3.67
CA THR A 29 4.38 8.81 3.10
C THR A 29 3.38 7.95 3.86
N ARG A 30 2.11 8.01 3.45
CA ARG A 30 1.06 7.08 3.88
C ARG A 30 0.64 6.13 2.75
N ILE A 31 1.50 5.98 1.74
CA ILE A 31 1.26 5.05 0.64
C ILE A 31 1.70 3.66 1.07
N LYS A 32 0.78 2.70 0.96
CA LYS A 32 1.01 1.30 1.28
C LYS A 32 1.80 0.63 0.16
N VAL A 33 2.59 -0.38 0.50
CA VAL A 33 3.29 -1.20 -0.50
C VAL A 33 2.29 -1.92 -1.41
N SER A 34 1.19 -2.42 -0.86
CA SER A 34 0.09 -3.05 -1.60
C SER A 34 -0.46 -2.18 -2.74
N GLN A 35 -0.53 -0.85 -2.55
CA GLN A 35 -0.99 0.07 -3.59
C GLN A 35 -0.04 0.12 -4.79
N ILE A 36 1.27 0.20 -4.54
CA ILE A 36 2.28 0.21 -5.61
C ILE A 36 2.28 -1.12 -6.37
N VAL A 37 2.12 -2.23 -5.65
CA VAL A 37 2.04 -3.57 -6.26
C VAL A 37 0.79 -3.70 -7.13
N LEU A 38 -0.35 -3.16 -6.70
CA LEU A 38 -1.57 -3.14 -7.50
C LEU A 38 -1.36 -2.34 -8.79
N GLU A 39 -0.78 -1.14 -8.71
CA GLU A 39 -0.51 -0.31 -9.88
C GLU A 39 0.48 -0.98 -10.85
N TYR A 40 1.50 -1.66 -10.32
CA TYR A 40 2.49 -2.36 -11.13
C TYR A 40 1.96 -3.65 -11.76
N GLU A 41 1.42 -4.58 -10.97
CA GLU A 41 1.01 -5.92 -11.44
C GLU A 41 -0.39 -5.91 -12.09
N HIS A 42 -1.35 -5.16 -11.53
CA HIS A 42 -2.75 -5.23 -11.99
C HIS A 42 -3.09 -4.15 -13.03
N LEU A 43 -2.57 -2.93 -12.86
CA LEU A 43 -2.76 -1.86 -13.86
C LEU A 43 -1.69 -1.92 -14.97
N GLY A 44 -0.62 -2.71 -14.79
CA GLY A 44 0.45 -2.87 -15.76
C GLY A 44 1.31 -1.62 -15.93
N TRP A 45 1.32 -0.72 -14.94
CA TRP A 45 2.10 0.51 -15.02
C TRP A 45 3.57 0.23 -14.79
N THR A 46 4.40 0.91 -15.56
CA THR A 46 5.85 0.92 -15.33
C THR A 46 6.19 1.74 -14.08
N PRO A 47 7.33 1.47 -13.42
CA PRO A 47 7.77 2.26 -12.26
C PRO A 47 7.85 3.77 -12.56
N ASP A 48 8.23 4.17 -13.77
CA ASP A 48 8.23 5.56 -14.22
C ASP A 48 6.81 6.17 -14.30
N GLU A 49 5.83 5.41 -14.78
CA GLU A 49 4.43 5.85 -14.80
C GLU A 49 3.87 6.01 -13.39
N ILE A 50 4.25 5.11 -12.49
CA ILE A 50 3.88 5.20 -11.07
C ILE A 50 4.49 6.45 -10.43
N VAL A 51 5.75 6.81 -10.72
CA VAL A 51 6.34 8.09 -10.27
C VAL A 51 5.55 9.28 -10.82
N ARG A 52 5.15 9.23 -12.09
CA ARG A 52 4.37 10.32 -12.71
C ARG A 52 3.00 10.49 -12.05
N ALA A 53 2.36 9.38 -11.63
CA ALA A 53 1.10 9.40 -10.89
C ALA A 53 1.28 9.86 -9.44
N HIS A 54 2.44 9.56 -8.83
CA HIS A 54 2.78 9.92 -7.46
C HIS A 54 4.06 10.78 -7.41
N PRO A 55 4.01 12.09 -7.76
CA PRO A 55 5.21 12.93 -7.87
C PRO A 55 6.01 13.12 -6.57
N HIS A 56 5.42 12.76 -5.44
CA HIS A 56 6.01 12.80 -4.11
C HIS A 56 6.75 11.50 -3.74
N LEU A 57 6.67 10.48 -4.60
CA LEU A 57 7.46 9.27 -4.52
C LEU A 57 8.64 9.34 -5.49
N THR A 58 9.75 8.76 -5.06
CA THR A 58 10.92 8.57 -5.90
C THR A 58 10.93 7.18 -6.53
N LEU A 59 11.58 7.04 -7.68
CA LEU A 59 11.77 5.75 -8.35
C LEU A 59 12.43 4.71 -7.42
N SER A 60 13.36 5.15 -6.58
CA SER A 60 14.02 4.30 -5.58
C SER A 60 13.03 3.76 -4.53
N GLN A 61 12.07 4.56 -4.08
CA GLN A 61 11.03 4.11 -3.14
C GLN A 61 10.08 3.10 -3.78
N ILE A 62 9.73 3.29 -5.06
CA ILE A 62 8.89 2.34 -5.80
C ILE A 62 9.61 1.01 -5.96
N HIS A 63 10.87 1.01 -6.40
CA HIS A 63 11.65 -0.23 -6.49
C HIS A 63 11.86 -0.88 -5.13
N ALA A 64 12.01 -0.12 -4.05
CA ALA A 64 12.08 -0.68 -2.70
C ALA A 64 10.74 -1.31 -2.27
N ALA A 65 9.60 -0.73 -2.66
CA ALA A 65 8.28 -1.32 -2.41
C ALA A 65 8.09 -2.63 -3.19
N LEU A 66 8.50 -2.66 -4.47
CA LEU A 66 8.46 -3.88 -5.28
C LEU A 66 9.42 -4.96 -4.74
N ALA A 67 10.63 -4.57 -4.32
CA ALA A 67 11.57 -5.49 -3.69
C ALA A 67 11.01 -6.08 -2.38
N TYR A 68 10.36 -5.24 -1.55
CA TYR A 68 9.68 -5.70 -0.35
C TYR A 68 8.55 -6.68 -0.68
N TYR A 69 7.78 -6.42 -1.73
CA TYR A 69 6.73 -7.33 -2.19
C TYR A 69 7.29 -8.69 -2.61
N TYR A 70 8.36 -8.73 -3.40
CA TYR A 70 8.95 -10.01 -3.81
C TYR A 70 9.58 -10.80 -2.65
N ASP A 71 10.00 -10.12 -1.58
CA ASP A 71 10.45 -10.78 -0.34
C ASP A 71 9.27 -11.25 0.55
N HIS A 72 8.08 -10.66 0.40
CA HIS A 72 6.90 -10.90 1.25
C HIS A 72 5.57 -10.95 0.45
N PRO A 73 5.46 -11.79 -0.60
CA PRO A 73 4.30 -11.75 -1.48
C PRO A 73 3.02 -12.19 -0.77
N GLU A 74 3.09 -13.16 0.14
CA GLU A 74 1.93 -13.66 0.87
C GLU A 74 1.31 -12.58 1.76
N GLU A 75 2.15 -11.81 2.46
CA GLU A 75 1.70 -10.73 3.35
C GLU A 75 0.94 -9.67 2.56
N ILE A 76 1.49 -9.23 1.44
CA ILE A 76 0.88 -8.17 0.63
C ILE A 76 -0.38 -8.68 -0.08
N ASN A 77 -0.38 -9.91 -0.56
CA ASN A 77 -1.55 -10.53 -1.19
C ASN A 77 -2.71 -10.72 -0.20
N GLU A 78 -2.42 -11.12 1.03
CA GLU A 78 -3.41 -11.19 2.10
C GLU A 78 -3.98 -9.80 2.41
N GLU A 79 -3.12 -8.79 2.54
CA GLU A 79 -3.55 -7.40 2.76
C GLU A 79 -4.46 -6.88 1.63
N MET A 80 -4.15 -7.22 0.37
CA MET A 80 -4.96 -6.85 -0.79
C MET A 80 -6.33 -7.53 -0.74
N ARG A 81 -6.38 -8.84 -0.46
CA ARG A 81 -7.64 -9.59 -0.33
C ARG A 81 -8.52 -9.03 0.79
N GLU A 82 -7.96 -8.81 1.98
CA GLU A 82 -8.71 -8.21 3.10
C GLU A 82 -9.31 -6.84 2.72
N SER A 83 -8.54 -6.05 1.95
CA SER A 83 -8.98 -4.73 1.52
C SER A 83 -10.13 -4.83 0.51
N GLU A 84 -10.07 -5.78 -0.43
CA GLU A 84 -11.16 -6.06 -1.39
C GLU A 84 -12.42 -6.56 -0.70
N GLU A 85 -12.29 -7.50 0.24
CA GLU A 85 -13.42 -8.04 1.02
C GLU A 85 -14.11 -6.94 1.83
N LEU A 86 -13.33 -6.05 2.44
CA LEU A 86 -13.86 -4.89 3.14
C LEU A 86 -14.62 -3.96 2.20
N VAL A 87 -14.07 -3.67 1.01
CA VAL A 87 -14.75 -2.84 0.01
C VAL A 87 -16.06 -3.48 -0.44
N GLU A 88 -16.09 -4.79 -0.68
CA GLU A 88 -17.29 -5.51 -1.10
C GLU A 88 -18.37 -5.51 -0.01
N SER A 89 -17.97 -5.77 1.25
CA SER A 89 -18.87 -5.70 2.40
C SER A 89 -19.51 -4.31 2.53
N LEU A 90 -18.70 -3.25 2.43
CA LEU A 90 -19.18 -1.88 2.49
C LEU A 90 -20.09 -1.56 1.30
N LYS A 91 -19.76 -1.96 0.07
CA LYS A 91 -20.65 -1.77 -1.10
C LYS A 91 -22.02 -2.40 -0.86
N GLY A 92 -22.06 -3.62 -0.34
CA GLY A 92 -23.31 -4.31 -0.01
C GLY A 92 -24.12 -3.61 1.09
N GLU A 93 -23.46 -2.96 2.05
CA GLU A 93 -24.11 -2.16 3.09
C GLU A 93 -24.64 -0.82 2.55
N TYR A 94 -23.82 -0.11 1.76
CA TYR A 94 -24.18 1.17 1.17
C TYR A 94 -25.25 1.05 0.07
N ALA A 95 -25.28 -0.05 -0.70
CA ALA A 95 -26.36 -0.32 -1.66
C ALA A 95 -27.73 -0.51 -1.00
N LYS A 96 -27.76 -0.87 0.29
CA LYS A 96 -29.00 -1.01 1.09
C LYS A 96 -29.45 0.32 1.70
N ARG A 97 -28.61 1.35 1.67
CA ARG A 97 -29.04 2.71 2.04
C ARG A 97 -29.69 3.33 0.82
N PRO A 98 -30.93 3.84 0.89
CA PRO A 98 -31.45 4.64 -0.19
C PRO A 98 -30.49 5.81 -0.33
N THR A 99 -29.90 5.98 -1.52
CA THR A 99 -29.16 7.20 -1.85
C THR A 99 -30.09 8.36 -1.58
N ALA A 100 -29.75 9.15 -0.56
CA ALA A 100 -30.46 10.39 -0.27
C ALA A 100 -30.12 11.38 -1.38
N GLU A 101 -30.77 11.22 -2.53
CA GLU A 101 -30.92 12.28 -3.52
C GLU A 101 -32.14 13.12 -3.12
N ALA A 102 -31.88 14.34 -2.64
CA ALA A 102 -32.56 15.57 -3.07
C ALA A 102 -32.14 16.72 -2.12
N VAL A 103 -31.09 17.45 -2.50
CA VAL A 103 -30.91 18.87 -2.12
C VAL A 103 -30.73 19.66 -3.39
#